data_AF-A0A933VLS9-F1
#
_entry.id   AF-A0A933VLS9-F1
#
_cell.length_a   1.000
_cell.length_b   1.000
_cell.length_c   1.000
_cell.angle_alpha   90.00
_cell.angle_beta   90.00
_cell.angle_gamma   90.00
#
_symmetry.space_group_name_H-M   'P 1'
#
loop_
_entity.id
_entity.type
_entity.pdbx_description
1 polymer ?
#
loop_
_entity_poly.entity_id
_entity_poly.type
_entity_poly.pdbx_seq_one_letter_code
_entity_poly.pdbx_strand_id
1 'polypeptide(L)'
;MKKFYLNIAGAVLLFAALLNIYAQSGTEGFKVLLWYCDFSAILGATGIFLRRNYIINAVLFTAIPVTIPWIFDFIVVLFGGDSLGFSKWVFGEKNMLIVFSTIFLHSILIPIAFYGTYVLGFSKKSFLFAIIIYGVFLMPITYSLTDRNMNTNCLFNTCGLLQGRTESPLVYLLHYYSRYFLLFCTSFFGVMVLFNYIFKRNLFRGAP
;
A
#
# COMPACT_ATOMS: atom_id res chain seq x y z
N MET A 1 -1.30 -16.63 -22.79
CA MET A 1 -2.38 -16.30 -21.84
C MET A 1 -1.88 -15.57 -20.58
N LYS A 2 -1.02 -16.13 -19.72
CA LYS A 2 -0.59 -15.47 -18.46
C LYS A 2 -0.02 -14.04 -18.61
N LYS A 3 0.77 -13.78 -19.67
CA LYS A 3 1.32 -12.45 -19.96
C LYS A 3 0.23 -11.40 -20.29
N PHE A 4 -0.83 -11.83 -20.96
CA PHE A 4 -1.96 -10.96 -21.32
C PHE A 4 -2.73 -10.52 -20.08
N TYR A 5 -3.10 -11.47 -19.21
CA TYR A 5 -3.77 -11.16 -17.94
C TYR A 5 -2.92 -10.30 -17.00
N LEU A 6 -1.61 -10.51 -16.96
CA LEU A 6 -0.72 -9.61 -16.22
C LEU A 6 -0.76 -8.18 -16.77
N ASN A 7 -0.78 -7.99 -18.09
CA ASN A 7 -0.88 -6.65 -18.66
C ASN A 7 -2.20 -5.97 -18.32
N ILE A 8 -3.31 -6.71 -18.37
CA ILE A 8 -4.61 -6.19 -17.93
C ILE A 8 -4.55 -5.80 -16.46
N ALA A 9 -4.02 -6.67 -15.60
CA ALA A 9 -3.90 -6.37 -14.17
C ALA A 9 -3.04 -5.12 -13.90
N GLY A 10 -1.91 -4.98 -14.60
CA GLY A 10 -1.08 -3.78 -14.51
C GLY A 10 -1.80 -2.51 -14.99
N ALA A 11 -2.55 -2.60 -16.09
CA ALA A 11 -3.33 -1.49 -16.62
C ALA A 11 -4.48 -1.07 -15.68
N VAL A 12 -5.19 -2.04 -15.11
CA VAL A 12 -6.26 -1.80 -14.12
C VAL A 12 -5.69 -1.13 -12.87
N LEU A 13 -4.55 -1.62 -12.37
CA LEU A 13 -3.90 -1.03 -11.20
C LEU A 13 -3.41 0.40 -11.47
N LEU A 14 -2.81 0.65 -12.63
CA LEU A 14 -2.38 2.00 -13.03
C LEU A 14 -3.59 2.93 -13.18
N PHE A 15 -4.66 2.46 -13.83
CA PHE A 15 -5.90 3.22 -13.98
C PHE A 15 -6.50 3.59 -12.63
N ALA A 16 -6.58 2.66 -11.68
CA ALA A 16 -7.09 2.94 -10.33
C ALA A 16 -6.26 4.01 -9.61
N ALA A 17 -4.92 3.94 -9.71
CA ALA A 17 -4.04 4.94 -9.12
C ALA A 17 -4.28 6.32 -9.77
N LEU A 18 -4.26 6.40 -11.10
CA LEU A 18 -4.46 7.66 -11.82
C LEU A 18 -5.85 8.25 -11.57
N LEU A 19 -6.89 7.41 -11.48
CA LEU A 19 -8.23 7.85 -11.14
C LEU A 19 -8.29 8.44 -9.74
N ASN A 20 -7.66 7.78 -8.75
CA ASN A 20 -7.64 8.26 -7.38
C ASN A 20 -6.84 9.57 -7.23
N ILE A 21 -5.67 9.65 -7.88
CA ILE A 21 -4.87 10.88 -7.94
C ILE A 21 -5.67 12.01 -8.59
N TYR A 22 -6.34 11.74 -9.70
CA TYR A 22 -7.18 12.74 -10.37
C TYR A 22 -8.31 13.22 -9.46
N ALA A 23 -9.04 12.30 -8.84
CA ALA A 23 -10.18 12.61 -7.97
C ALA A 23 -9.78 13.48 -6.77
N GLN A 24 -8.59 13.24 -6.20
CA GLN A 24 -8.09 13.96 -5.02
C GLN A 24 -7.19 15.17 -5.36
N SER A 25 -6.79 15.34 -6.62
CA SER A 25 -5.88 16.42 -7.02
C SER A 25 -6.44 17.83 -6.76
N GLY A 26 -7.77 17.99 -6.76
CA GLY A 26 -8.42 19.26 -6.47
C GLY A 26 -8.33 19.69 -5.00
N THR A 27 -8.15 18.75 -4.07
CA THR A 27 -8.07 19.03 -2.62
C THR A 27 -6.64 18.95 -2.09
N GLU A 28 -5.88 17.95 -2.53
CA GLU A 28 -4.55 17.59 -2.00
C GLU A 28 -3.41 17.94 -2.96
N GLY A 29 -3.72 18.37 -4.20
CA GLY A 29 -2.74 18.72 -5.21
C GLY A 29 -1.85 17.54 -5.61
N PHE A 30 -0.56 17.81 -5.87
CA PHE A 30 0.40 16.78 -6.24
C PHE A 30 0.80 15.85 -5.08
N LYS A 31 0.48 16.23 -3.83
CA LYS A 31 0.88 15.48 -2.63
C LYS A 31 0.20 14.11 -2.53
N VAL A 32 -0.91 13.89 -3.26
CA VAL A 32 -1.55 12.57 -3.41
C VAL A 32 -0.58 11.51 -3.94
N LEU A 33 0.39 11.91 -4.78
CA LEU A 33 1.42 10.97 -5.28
C LEU A 33 2.32 10.39 -4.18
N LEU A 34 2.39 11.07 -3.03
CA LEU A 34 3.17 10.64 -1.87
C LEU A 34 2.36 9.72 -0.94
N TRP A 35 1.06 9.54 -1.22
CA TRP A 35 0.26 8.59 -0.48
C TRP A 35 0.73 7.18 -0.77
N TYR A 36 0.83 6.40 0.30
CA TYR A 36 1.39 5.07 0.30
C TYR A 36 0.74 4.17 -0.75
N CYS A 37 -0.60 4.18 -0.81
CA CYS A 37 -1.41 3.32 -1.66
C CYS A 37 -1.29 3.71 -3.14
N ASP A 38 -1.37 5.00 -3.46
CA ASP A 38 -1.21 5.53 -4.82
C ASP A 38 0.19 5.26 -5.37
N PHE A 39 1.22 5.57 -4.57
CA PHE A 39 2.61 5.27 -4.93
C PHE A 39 2.81 3.76 -5.15
N SER A 40 2.27 2.93 -4.25
CA SER A 40 2.37 1.47 -4.35
C SER A 40 1.65 0.91 -5.58
N ALA A 41 0.52 1.49 -5.98
CA ALA A 41 -0.19 1.06 -7.17
C ALA A 41 0.55 1.43 -8.46
N ILE A 42 1.11 2.65 -8.55
CA ILE A 42 1.97 3.05 -9.67
C ILE A 42 3.21 2.15 -9.76
N LEU A 43 3.88 1.93 -8.63
CA LEU A 43 5.06 1.08 -8.55
C LEU A 43 4.74 -0.38 -8.88
N GLY A 44 3.59 -0.88 -8.41
CA GLY A 44 3.08 -2.22 -8.68
C GLY A 44 2.77 -2.42 -10.17
N ALA A 45 2.08 -1.46 -10.79
CA ALA A 45 1.81 -1.47 -12.22
C ALA A 45 3.12 -1.45 -13.03
N THR A 46 4.08 -0.61 -12.63
CA THR A 46 5.41 -0.56 -13.24
C THR A 46 6.15 -1.89 -13.12
N GLY A 47 6.15 -2.49 -11.93
CA GLY A 47 6.72 -3.82 -11.68
C GLY A 47 6.08 -4.90 -12.56
N ILE A 48 4.76 -4.84 -12.76
CA ILE A 48 4.02 -5.74 -13.65
C ILE A 48 4.43 -5.54 -15.10
N PHE A 49 4.45 -4.31 -15.63
CA PHE A 49 4.82 -4.05 -17.02
C PHE A 49 6.27 -4.43 -17.32
N LEU A 50 7.19 -4.14 -16.39
CA LEU A 50 8.61 -4.49 -16.52
C LEU A 50 8.92 -5.94 -16.13
N ARG A 51 7.93 -6.71 -15.69
CA ARG A 51 8.07 -8.11 -15.23
C ARG A 51 9.12 -8.27 -14.11
N ARG A 52 9.22 -7.29 -13.21
CA ARG A 52 10.15 -7.29 -12.08
C ARG A 52 9.46 -7.81 -10.84
N ASN A 53 9.62 -9.11 -10.57
CA ASN A 53 9.00 -9.78 -9.41
C ASN A 53 9.32 -9.08 -8.08
N TYR A 54 10.57 -8.64 -7.86
CA TYR A 54 10.97 -7.99 -6.61
C TYR A 54 10.22 -6.69 -6.31
N ILE A 55 9.81 -5.94 -7.34
CA ILE A 55 9.00 -4.71 -7.19
C ILE A 55 7.58 -5.09 -6.76
N ILE A 56 6.97 -6.07 -7.43
CA ILE A 56 5.60 -6.51 -7.14
C ILE A 56 5.53 -7.16 -5.75
N ASN A 57 6.51 -7.99 -5.41
CA ASN A 57 6.61 -8.59 -4.08
C ASN A 57 6.74 -7.52 -3.00
N ALA A 58 7.59 -6.50 -3.23
CA ALA A 58 7.74 -5.35 -2.34
C ALA A 58 6.40 -4.68 -2.09
N VAL A 59 5.69 -4.30 -3.16
CA VAL A 59 4.34 -3.72 -3.08
C VAL A 59 3.38 -4.63 -2.29
N LEU A 60 3.39 -5.94 -2.53
CA LEU A 60 2.47 -6.86 -1.87
C LEU A 60 2.64 -6.87 -0.34
N PHE A 61 3.85 -7.16 0.16
CA PHE A 61 4.02 -7.32 1.62
C PHE A 61 3.99 -5.99 2.37
N THR A 62 4.18 -4.87 1.69
CA THR A 62 4.04 -3.58 2.34
C THR A 62 2.63 -3.02 2.24
N ALA A 63 1.88 -3.34 1.17
CA ALA A 63 0.47 -2.99 1.04
C ALA A 63 -0.41 -3.76 2.02
N ILE A 64 -0.10 -5.01 2.38
CA ILE A 64 -0.87 -5.80 3.36
C ILE A 64 -1.11 -5.04 4.68
N PRO A 65 -0.06 -4.65 5.44
CA PRO A 65 -0.27 -3.99 6.73
C PRO A 65 -0.89 -2.60 6.61
N VAL A 66 -0.76 -1.93 5.46
CA VAL A 66 -1.30 -0.58 5.25
C VAL A 66 -2.75 -0.60 4.75
N THR A 67 -3.09 -1.50 3.83
CA THR A 67 -4.37 -1.52 3.11
C THR A 67 -5.43 -2.35 3.83
N ILE A 68 -5.04 -3.41 4.55
CA ILE A 68 -6.01 -4.25 5.29
C ILE A 68 -6.82 -3.44 6.31
N PRO A 69 -6.23 -2.54 7.13
CA PRO A 69 -7.01 -1.69 8.04
C PRO A 69 -8.08 -0.87 7.33
N TRP A 70 -7.78 -0.33 6.14
CA TRP A 70 -8.76 0.40 5.33
C TRP A 70 -9.87 -0.49 4.80
N ILE A 71 -9.53 -1.65 4.23
CA ILE A 71 -10.53 -2.61 3.72
C ILE A 71 -11.46 -3.05 4.85
N PHE A 72 -10.91 -3.36 6.03
CA PHE A 72 -11.71 -3.74 7.19
C PHE A 72 -12.63 -2.61 7.64
N ASP A 73 -12.12 -1.37 7.68
CA ASP A 73 -12.93 -0.21 8.04
C ASP A 73 -14.04 0.07 7.00
N PHE A 74 -13.77 -0.08 5.71
CA PHE A 74 -14.79 -0.01 4.67
C PHE A 74 -15.90 -1.04 4.89
N ILE A 75 -15.52 -2.29 5.20
CA ILE A 75 -16.48 -3.36 5.48
C ILE A 75 -17.34 -2.97 6.68
N VAL A 76 -16.76 -2.53 7.79
CA VAL A 76 -17.50 -2.12 8.98
C VAL A 76 -18.55 -1.04 8.63
N VAL A 77 -18.17 0.00 7.89
CA VAL A 77 -19.09 1.07 7.49
C VAL A 77 -20.17 0.57 6.53
N LEU A 78 -19.83 -0.29 5.57
CA LEU A 78 -20.80 -0.85 4.63
C LEU A 78 -21.85 -1.75 5.30
N PHE A 79 -21.52 -2.37 6.44
CA PHE A 79 -22.46 -3.15 7.25
C PHE A 79 -23.17 -2.30 8.32
N GLY A 80 -23.08 -0.97 8.24
CA GLY A 80 -23.81 -0.04 9.11
C GLY A 80 -23.13 0.25 10.45
N GLY A 81 -21.86 -0.15 10.63
CA GLY A 81 -21.05 0.22 11.78
C GLY A 81 -20.39 1.60 11.63
N ASP A 82 -19.88 2.14 12.74
CA ASP A 82 -19.08 3.37 12.72
C ASP A 82 -17.65 3.10 12.23
N SER A 83 -17.06 4.08 11.54
CA SER A 83 -15.67 3.99 11.11
C SER A 83 -14.71 3.89 12.30
N LEU A 84 -13.74 2.99 12.19
CA LEU A 84 -12.59 2.81 13.06
C LEU A 84 -11.53 3.93 12.92
N GLY A 85 -11.82 4.95 12.10
CA GLY A 85 -11.02 6.15 11.95
C GLY A 85 -10.00 6.12 10.80
N PHE A 86 -9.86 5.02 10.06
CA PHE A 86 -8.95 4.94 8.91
C PHE A 86 -9.58 5.57 7.66
N SER A 87 -10.86 5.27 7.45
CA SER A 87 -11.67 5.69 6.30
C SER A 87 -12.72 6.75 6.65
N LYS A 88 -12.73 7.26 7.89
CA LYS A 88 -13.75 8.20 8.38
C LYS A 88 -13.92 9.41 7.46
N TRP A 89 -12.82 9.98 6.97
CA TRP A 89 -12.86 11.13 6.07
C TRP A 89 -13.43 10.76 4.68
N VAL A 90 -13.18 9.53 4.20
CA VAL A 90 -13.70 9.05 2.91
C VAL A 90 -15.21 9.01 2.94
N PHE A 91 -15.83 8.43 3.97
CA PHE A 91 -17.29 8.35 4.06
C PHE A 91 -17.95 9.67 4.47
N GLY A 92 -17.17 10.66 4.91
CA GLY A 92 -17.64 12.04 5.11
C GLY A 92 -17.55 12.91 3.84
N GLU A 93 -16.93 12.40 2.78
CA GLU A 93 -16.71 13.15 1.53
C GLU A 93 -18.01 13.26 0.71
N LYS A 94 -18.29 14.46 0.19
CA LYS A 94 -19.47 14.70 -0.65
C LYS A 94 -19.21 14.28 -2.10
N ASN A 95 -17.96 14.32 -2.53
CA ASN A 95 -17.58 13.92 -3.87
C ASN A 95 -17.50 12.39 -3.98
N MET A 96 -18.55 11.78 -4.54
CA MET A 96 -18.64 10.33 -4.74
C MET A 96 -17.51 9.74 -5.60
N LEU A 97 -16.86 10.54 -6.44
CA LEU A 97 -15.70 10.09 -7.21
C LEU A 97 -14.51 9.77 -6.30
N ILE A 98 -14.26 10.60 -5.28
CA ILE A 98 -13.19 10.38 -4.28
C ILE A 98 -13.47 9.11 -3.48
N VAL A 99 -14.73 8.94 -3.06
CA VAL A 99 -15.17 7.73 -2.32
C VAL A 99 -14.93 6.48 -3.16
N PHE A 100 -15.45 6.47 -4.39
CA PHE A 100 -15.32 5.35 -5.30
C PHE A 100 -13.86 5.04 -5.65
N SER A 101 -13.07 6.05 -6.05
CA SER A 101 -11.69 5.84 -6.47
C SER A 101 -10.83 5.29 -5.33
N THR A 102 -11.05 5.78 -4.10
CA THR A 102 -10.33 5.34 -2.91
C THR A 102 -10.66 3.88 -2.60
N ILE A 103 -11.95 3.52 -2.53
CA ILE A 103 -12.38 2.14 -2.27
C ILE A 103 -11.88 1.20 -3.37
N PHE A 104 -12.00 1.61 -4.63
CA PHE A 104 -11.58 0.83 -5.78
C PHE A 104 -10.09 0.49 -5.73
N LEU A 105 -9.23 1.50 -5.53
CA LEU A 105 -7.78 1.34 -5.42
C LEU A 105 -7.39 0.33 -4.32
N HIS A 106 -7.91 0.52 -3.11
CA HIS A 106 -7.57 -0.31 -1.96
C HIS A 106 -8.08 -1.76 -2.13
N SER A 107 -9.22 -1.94 -2.79
CA SER A 107 -9.81 -3.26 -3.02
C SER A 107 -9.00 -4.11 -4.01
N ILE A 108 -8.33 -3.48 -4.98
CA ILE A 108 -7.64 -4.21 -6.05
C ILE A 108 -6.11 -4.34 -5.85
N LEU A 109 -5.50 -3.46 -5.04
CA LEU A 109 -4.04 -3.40 -4.88
C LEU A 109 -3.44 -4.74 -4.43
N ILE A 110 -3.95 -5.30 -3.32
CA ILE A 110 -3.46 -6.58 -2.78
C ILE A 110 -3.75 -7.74 -3.75
N PRO A 111 -4.98 -7.94 -4.28
CA PRO A 111 -5.25 -9.02 -5.23
C PRO A 111 -4.36 -9.00 -6.48
N ILE A 112 -4.13 -7.82 -7.06
CA ILE A 112 -3.29 -7.68 -8.26
C ILE A 112 -1.81 -7.95 -7.93
N ALA A 113 -1.30 -7.41 -6.83
CA ALA A 113 0.09 -7.67 -6.41
C ALA A 113 0.31 -9.15 -6.04
N PHE A 114 -0.70 -9.79 -5.44
CA PHE A 114 -0.71 -11.23 -5.15
C PHE A 114 -0.68 -12.05 -6.44
N TYR A 115 -1.56 -11.74 -7.40
CA TYR A 115 -1.57 -12.39 -8.71
C TYR A 115 -0.24 -12.22 -9.44
N GLY A 116 0.34 -11.01 -9.44
CA GLY A 116 1.65 -10.73 -10.02
C GLY A 116 2.76 -11.58 -9.38
N THR A 117 2.76 -11.69 -8.05
CA THR A 117 3.68 -12.56 -7.29
C THR A 117 3.47 -14.03 -7.61
N TYR A 118 2.22 -14.49 -7.75
CA TYR A 118 1.91 -15.86 -8.14
C TYR A 118 2.44 -16.22 -9.53
N VAL A 119 2.29 -15.32 -10.50
CA VAL A 119 2.73 -15.57 -11.88
C VAL A 119 4.25 -15.45 -12.03
N LEU A 120 4.89 -14.44 -11.42
CA LEU A 120 6.32 -14.12 -11.61
C LEU A 120 7.24 -14.65 -10.50
N GLY A 121 6.67 -15.24 -9.45
CA GLY A 121 7.40 -15.78 -8.32
C GLY A 121 7.78 -14.75 -7.27
N PHE A 122 8.49 -15.22 -6.26
CA PHE A 122 8.96 -14.44 -5.12
C PHE A 122 10.46 -14.20 -5.21
N SER A 123 10.92 -13.02 -4.81
CA SER A 123 12.33 -12.64 -4.82
C SER A 123 12.80 -12.19 -3.45
N LYS A 124 13.95 -12.70 -2.99
CA LYS A 124 14.60 -12.26 -1.73
C LYS A 124 14.97 -10.77 -1.75
N LYS A 125 15.24 -10.22 -2.93
CA LYS A 125 15.61 -8.80 -3.11
C LYS A 125 14.46 -7.85 -2.82
N SER A 126 13.22 -8.36 -2.78
CA SER A 126 12.03 -7.54 -2.54
C SER A 126 12.02 -6.87 -1.18
N PHE A 127 12.54 -7.54 -0.13
CA PHE A 127 12.64 -6.96 1.20
C PHE A 127 13.54 -5.73 1.21
N LEU A 128 14.77 -5.86 0.72
CA LEU A 128 15.72 -4.75 0.63
C LEU A 128 15.16 -3.62 -0.25
N PHE A 129 14.54 -3.96 -1.37
CA PHE A 129 13.91 -2.97 -2.25
C PHE A 129 12.81 -2.20 -1.52
N ALA A 130 11.95 -2.86 -0.74
CA ALA A 130 10.91 -2.18 0.02
C ALA A 130 11.47 -1.25 1.10
N ILE A 131 12.49 -1.69 1.84
CA ILE A 131 13.14 -0.84 2.85
C ILE A 131 13.72 0.42 2.21
N ILE A 132 14.40 0.28 1.08
CA ILE A 132 14.98 1.42 0.36
C ILE A 132 13.87 2.34 -0.17
N ILE A 133 12.93 1.80 -0.96
CA ILE A 133 11.94 2.63 -1.65
C ILE A 133 10.93 3.24 -0.69
N TYR A 134 10.38 2.47 0.24
CA TYR A 134 9.37 2.98 1.16
C TYR A 134 9.99 3.66 2.37
N GLY A 135 10.96 3.01 3.03
CA GLY A 135 11.56 3.49 4.26
C GLY A 135 12.56 4.63 4.06
N VAL A 136 13.46 4.51 3.08
CA VAL A 136 14.53 5.52 2.87
C VAL A 136 14.10 6.64 1.94
N PHE A 137 13.23 6.38 0.95
CA PHE A 137 12.79 7.41 0.00
C PHE A 137 11.38 7.93 0.28
N LEU A 138 10.34 7.10 0.19
CA LEU A 138 8.96 7.58 0.25
C LEU A 138 8.66 8.29 1.57
N MET A 139 9.01 7.69 2.72
CA MET A 139 8.69 8.27 4.02
C MET A 139 9.43 9.59 4.27
N PRO A 140 10.76 9.72 4.07
CA PRO A 140 11.44 11.02 4.25
C PRO A 140 10.95 12.10 3.28
N ILE A 141 10.66 11.74 2.02
CA ILE A 141 10.11 12.68 1.04
C ILE A 141 8.71 13.14 1.48
N THR A 142 7.87 12.20 1.93
CA THR A 142 6.53 12.53 2.48
C THR A 142 6.67 13.46 3.67
N TYR A 143 7.55 13.16 4.63
CA TYR A 143 7.79 14.00 5.81
C TYR A 143 8.18 15.43 5.43
N SER A 144 9.01 15.57 4.40
CA SER A 144 9.58 16.86 4.00
C SER A 144 8.60 17.71 3.17
N LEU A 145 7.69 17.07 2.43
CA LEU A 145 6.81 17.74 1.46
C LEU A 145 5.35 17.82 1.90
N THR A 146 4.98 17.20 3.01
CA THR A 146 3.61 17.20 3.53
C THR A 146 3.53 17.87 4.90
N ASP A 147 2.34 18.41 5.19
CA ASP A 147 2.03 19.12 6.42
C ASP A 147 1.42 18.19 7.46
N ARG A 148 1.67 18.48 8.74
CA ARG A 148 1.15 17.71 9.88
C ARG A 148 -0.38 17.58 9.88
N ASN A 149 -1.08 18.56 9.32
CA ASN A 149 -2.55 18.58 9.26
C ASN A 149 -3.12 17.55 8.26
N MET A 150 -2.39 17.23 7.19
CA MET A 150 -2.82 16.18 6.25
C MET A 150 -2.50 14.79 6.80
N ASN A 151 -1.49 14.69 7.67
CA ASN A 151 -1.03 13.44 8.27
C ASN A 151 -0.89 12.28 7.28
N THR A 152 -0.37 12.59 6.08
CA THR A 152 -0.19 11.63 4.99
C THR A 152 0.58 10.42 5.50
N ASN A 153 0.09 9.22 5.19
CA ASN A 153 0.67 7.95 5.63
C ASN A 153 0.76 7.78 7.17
N CYS A 154 -0.01 8.54 7.95
CA CYS A 154 0.05 8.52 9.43
C CYS A 154 1.43 8.91 9.98
N LEU A 155 2.16 9.74 9.23
CA LEU A 155 3.57 10.00 9.47
C LEU A 155 3.84 10.97 10.62
N PHE A 156 2.87 11.79 10.98
CA PHE A 156 3.03 12.77 12.06
C PHE A 156 2.26 12.38 13.32
N ASN A 157 1.15 11.66 13.18
CA ASN A 157 0.34 11.16 14.28
C ASN A 157 -0.34 9.83 13.90
N THR A 158 -0.70 9.00 14.89
CA THR A 158 -1.36 7.71 14.66
C THR A 158 -2.68 7.88 13.90
N CYS A 159 -2.96 7.00 12.95
CA CYS A 159 -4.29 6.90 12.33
C CYS A 159 -5.24 5.99 13.12
N GLY A 160 -6.53 6.09 12.85
CA GLY A 160 -7.57 5.27 13.47
C GLY A 160 -7.89 5.68 14.91
N LEU A 161 -8.37 4.71 15.69
CA LEU A 161 -8.86 4.88 17.07
C LEU A 161 -7.85 5.44 18.08
N LEU A 162 -6.56 5.51 17.72
CA LEU A 162 -5.49 5.96 18.62
C LEU A 162 -5.00 7.38 18.31
N GLN A 163 -5.76 8.19 17.56
CA GLN A 163 -5.45 9.61 17.36
C GLN A 163 -5.39 10.35 18.70
N GLY A 164 -4.31 11.08 18.96
CA GLY A 164 -4.20 11.98 20.13
C GLY A 164 -3.09 11.69 21.15
N ARG A 165 -2.22 10.69 20.94
CA ARG A 165 -1.03 10.54 21.81
C ARG A 165 0.00 11.64 21.52
N THR A 166 0.33 12.43 22.53
CA THR A 166 1.36 13.48 22.50
C THR A 166 2.73 12.88 22.79
N GLU A 167 3.32 12.18 21.82
CA GLU A 167 4.74 11.86 21.84
C GLU A 167 5.55 13.04 21.27
N SER A 168 6.81 13.19 21.66
CA SER A 168 7.70 14.14 20.99
C SER A 168 7.90 13.70 19.53
N PRO A 169 8.09 14.63 18.56
CA PRO A 169 8.17 14.28 17.14
C PRO A 169 9.22 13.20 16.81
N LEU A 170 10.39 13.26 17.46
CA LEU A 170 11.46 12.28 17.26
C LEU A 170 11.08 10.89 17.78
N VAL A 171 10.46 10.81 18.97
CA VAL A 171 10.02 9.53 19.56
C VAL A 171 8.92 8.91 18.70
N TYR A 172 7.97 9.72 18.25
CA TYR A 172 6.93 9.27 17.33
C TYR A 172 7.53 8.70 16.04
N LEU A 173 8.48 9.41 15.43
CA LEU A 173 9.13 8.98 14.19
C LEU A 173 9.91 7.67 14.38
N LEU A 174 10.64 7.51 15.49
CA LEU A 174 11.33 6.26 15.82
C LEU A 174 10.36 5.09 16.02
N HIS A 175 9.26 5.31 16.75
CA HIS A 175 8.20 4.32 16.90
C HIS A 175 7.49 4.00 15.59
N TYR A 176 7.34 4.99 14.71
CA TYR A 176 6.74 4.82 13.40
C TYR A 176 7.61 3.91 12.54
N TYR A 177 8.91 4.23 12.39
CA TYR A 177 9.83 3.40 11.61
C TYR A 177 9.98 1.99 12.18
N SER A 178 10.04 1.82 13.51
CA SER A 178 10.16 0.50 14.13
C SER A 178 8.91 -0.36 13.89
N ARG A 179 7.71 0.23 14.03
CA ARG A 179 6.44 -0.44 13.71
C ARG A 179 6.35 -0.80 12.24
N TYR A 180 6.69 0.12 11.34
CA TYR A 180 6.72 -0.14 9.89
C TYR A 180 7.67 -1.28 9.55
N PHE A 181 8.88 -1.26 10.09
CA PHE A 181 9.86 -2.32 9.88
C PHE A 181 9.34 -3.68 10.37
N LEU A 182 8.76 -3.74 11.57
CA LEU A 182 8.21 -4.97 12.12
C LEU A 182 7.02 -5.49 11.29
N LEU A 183 6.10 -4.61 10.88
CA LEU A 183 4.96 -4.96 10.03
C LEU A 183 5.40 -5.45 8.65
N PHE A 184 6.40 -4.82 8.05
CA PHE A 184 6.94 -5.24 6.76
C PHE A 184 7.69 -6.57 6.87
N CYS A 185 8.48 -6.77 7.93
CA CYS A 185 9.13 -8.05 8.22
C CYS A 185 8.09 -9.17 8.36
N THR A 186 7.12 -8.99 9.25
CA THR A 186 6.08 -10.00 9.52
C THR A 186 5.27 -10.31 8.27
N SER A 187 4.87 -9.29 7.50
CA SER A 187 4.16 -9.51 6.24
C SER A 187 5.05 -10.17 5.18
N PHE A 188 6.34 -9.83 5.08
CA PHE A 188 7.25 -10.46 4.13
C PHE A 188 7.39 -11.97 4.42
N PHE A 189 7.64 -12.32 5.68
CA PHE A 189 7.73 -13.72 6.10
C PHE A 189 6.40 -14.45 5.95
N GLY A 190 5.28 -13.80 6.31
CA GLY A 190 3.94 -14.36 6.16
C GLY A 190 3.60 -14.68 4.70
N VAL A 191 3.86 -13.75 3.78
CA VAL A 191 3.70 -13.98 2.34
C VAL A 191 4.62 -15.11 1.86
N MET A 192 5.88 -15.10 2.26
CA MET A 192 6.83 -16.16 1.87
C MET A 192 6.36 -17.55 2.32
N VAL A 193 5.92 -17.70 3.58
CA VAL A 193 5.38 -18.95 4.12
C VAL A 193 4.11 -19.35 3.39
N LEU A 194 3.17 -18.42 3.20
CA LEU A 194 1.92 -18.66 2.49
C LEU A 194 2.16 -19.20 1.07
N PHE A 195 3.05 -18.56 0.32
CA PHE A 195 3.35 -18.98 -1.04
C PHE A 195 4.10 -20.33 -1.09
N ASN A 196 5.02 -20.59 -0.16
CA ASN A 196 5.68 -21.90 -0.04
C ASN A 196 4.67 -23.01 0.29
N TYR A 197 3.75 -22.75 1.22
CA TYR A 197 2.73 -23.69 1.66
C TYR A 197 1.70 -24.00 0.56
N ILE A 198 1.06 -22.96 0.00
CA ILE A 198 -0.03 -23.11 -0.97
C ILE A 198 0.48 -23.69 -2.29
N PHE A 199 1.59 -23.16 -2.81
CA PHE A 199 1.99 -23.49 -4.17
C PHE A 199 2.98 -24.65 -4.24
N LYS A 200 3.47 -25.16 -3.09
CA LYS A 200 4.54 -26.18 -2.98
C LYS A 200 5.72 -25.89 -3.92
N ARG A 201 5.89 -24.62 -4.28
CA ARG A 201 6.99 -24.14 -5.10
C ARG A 201 8.11 -23.88 -4.12
N ASN A 202 9.24 -24.55 -4.28
CA ASN A 202 10.49 -24.03 -3.73
C ASN A 202 10.66 -22.64 -4.35
N LEU A 203 10.30 -21.58 -3.61
CA LEU A 203 10.36 -20.19 -4.07
C LEU A 203 11.80 -19.73 -4.42
N PHE A 204 12.78 -20.61 -4.22
CA PHE A 204 14.17 -20.46 -4.64
C PHE A 204 14.54 -21.20 -5.94
N ARG A 205 13.60 -21.84 -6.65
CA ARG A 205 13.88 -22.44 -7.96
C ARG A 205 14.15 -21.33 -8.98
N GLY A 206 15.44 -21.04 -9.18
CA GLY A 206 15.94 -20.09 -10.18
C GLY A 206 16.51 -18.79 -9.62
N ALA A 207 16.87 -18.72 -8.33
CA ALA A 207 17.87 -17.74 -7.92
C ALA A 207 19.19 -18.10 -8.62
N PRO A 208 19.77 -17.22 -9.48
CA PRO A 208 21.18 -17.37 -9.83
C PRO A 208 22.04 -17.31 -8.57
#